data_AF-A0A0H3LPQ9-F1
#
_entry.id   AF-A0A0H3LPQ9-F1
#
_cell.length_a   1.000
_cell.length_b   1.000
_cell.length_c   1.000
_cell.angle_alpha   90.00
_cell.angle_beta   90.00
_cell.angle_gamma   90.00
#
_symmetry.space_group_name_H-M   'P 1'
#
loop_
_entity.id
_entity.type
_entity.pdbx_description
1 polymer ?
#
loop_
_entity_poly.entity_id
_entity_poly.type
_entity_poly.pdbx_seq_one_letter_code
_entity_poly.pdbx_strand_id
1 'polypeptide(L)'
;MMTKHTPGPWAIRYDYVVQARSFDDGRLVPVAQPYGVNGDGSDLFANARLIAAAPNLLEALEAEEEWRGREAAGEIDPEWDYETMVAAKRRAAISKAKGEQQ
;
A
#
# COMPACT_ATOMS: atom_id res chain seq x y z
N MET A 1 12.34 5.00 -17.63
CA MET A 1 11.04 5.10 -16.94
C MET A 1 11.04 6.35 -16.10
N MET A 2 10.10 7.27 -16.29
CA MET A 2 9.83 8.30 -15.28
C MET A 2 8.89 7.68 -14.24
N THR A 3 9.45 7.21 -13.13
CA THR A 3 8.62 6.78 -12.00
C THR A 3 8.04 8.03 -11.34
N LYS A 4 6.71 8.21 -11.38
CA LYS A 4 6.03 9.33 -10.71
C LYS A 4 6.13 9.24 -9.18
N HIS A 5 6.29 8.03 -8.65
CA HIS A 5 6.52 7.70 -7.25
C HIS A 5 7.36 6.42 -7.16
N THR A 6 7.97 6.15 -6.00
CA THR A 6 8.69 4.89 -5.75
C THR A 6 7.71 3.72 -5.79
N PRO A 7 7.90 2.71 -6.65
CA PRO A 7 7.05 1.52 -6.65
C PRO A 7 7.09 0.78 -5.31
N GLY A 8 5.99 0.11 -4.97
CA GLY A 8 5.95 -0.85 -3.87
C GLY A 8 6.62 -2.19 -4.24
N PRO A 9 6.69 -3.13 -3.29
CA PRO A 9 6.22 -3.02 -1.91
C PRO A 9 7.20 -2.24 -1.02
N TRP A 10 6.64 -1.55 -0.02
CA TRP A 10 7.42 -0.91 1.04
C TRP A 10 7.34 -1.73 2.33
N ALA A 11 8.46 -1.76 3.05
CA ALA A 11 8.65 -2.44 4.33
C ALA A 11 8.95 -1.41 5.43
N ILE A 12 8.80 -1.82 6.69
CA ILE A 12 9.10 -0.99 7.87
C ILE A 12 10.29 -1.62 8.58
N ARG A 13 11.33 -0.83 8.82
CA ARG A 13 12.46 -1.23 9.67
C ARG A 13 12.08 -1.10 11.15
N TYR A 14 12.81 -1.78 12.03
CA TYR A 14 12.57 -1.76 13.48
C TYR A 14 12.61 -0.36 14.12
N ASP A 15 13.15 0.63 13.43
CA ASP A 15 13.16 2.04 13.82
C ASP A 15 12.23 2.88 12.95
N TYR A 16 11.04 2.34 12.63
CA TYR A 16 9.93 3.03 11.95
C TYR A 16 10.24 3.63 10.56
N VAL A 17 11.47 3.47 10.04
CA VAL A 17 11.83 3.90 8.69
C VAL A 17 11.13 3.02 7.65
N VAL A 18 10.41 3.66 6.73
CA VAL A 18 9.81 2.99 5.59
C VAL A 18 10.87 2.83 4.51
N GLN A 19 10.98 1.63 3.94
CA GLN A 19 12.03 1.27 2.98
C GLN A 19 11.47 0.54 1.76
N ALA A 20 12.17 0.66 0.64
CA ALA A 20 11.93 -0.11 -0.58
C ALA A 20 13.22 -0.77 -1.05
N ARG A 21 13.13 -1.79 -1.91
CA ARG A 21 14.33 -2.36 -2.55
C ARG A 21 14.85 -1.41 -3.62
N SER A 22 16.14 -1.12 -3.59
CA SER A 22 16.84 -0.40 -4.66
C SER A 22 16.77 -1.19 -5.97
N PHE A 23 16.63 -0.48 -7.08
CA PHE A 23 16.71 -1.07 -8.42
C PHE A 23 18.13 -1.52 -8.79
N ASP A 24 19.14 -0.96 -8.14
CA ASP A 24 20.54 -1.21 -8.50
C ASP A 24 21.05 -2.55 -7.95
N ASP A 25 20.88 -2.77 -6.65
CA ASP A 25 21.46 -3.90 -5.93
C ASP A 25 20.47 -4.64 -5.00
N GLY A 26 19.18 -4.26 -5.04
CA GLY A 26 18.13 -4.89 -4.24
C GLY A 26 18.20 -4.61 -2.74
N ARG A 27 19.13 -3.76 -2.28
CA ARG A 27 19.23 -3.37 -0.86
C ARG A 27 18.03 -2.53 -0.44
N LEU A 28 17.66 -2.63 0.84
CA LEU A 28 16.61 -1.79 1.41
C LEU A 28 17.11 -0.37 1.60
N VAL A 29 16.49 0.58 0.90
CA VAL A 29 16.78 2.01 0.98
C VAL A 29 15.61 2.76 1.63
N PRO A 30 15.86 3.76 2.49
CA PRO A 30 14.80 4.60 3.04
C PRO A 30 14.00 5.31 1.94
N VAL A 31 12.68 5.30 2.07
CA VAL A 31 11.74 6.08 1.23
C VAL A 31 10.97 7.11 2.03
N ALA A 32 10.77 6.89 3.33
CA ALA A 32 10.17 7.87 4.24
C ALA A 32 10.59 7.61 5.69
N GLN A 33 10.66 8.68 6.49
CA GLN A 33 10.80 8.62 7.94
C GLN A 33 9.61 9.36 8.56
N PRO A 34 8.65 8.64 9.17
CA PRO A 34 7.52 9.26 9.83
C PRO A 34 7.92 9.89 11.15
N TYR A 35 7.23 10.96 11.52
CA TYR A 35 7.26 11.56 12.85
C TYR A 35 5.87 11.50 13.47
N GLY A 36 5.84 11.55 14.80
CA GLY A 36 4.63 11.60 15.62
C GLY A 36 4.41 12.98 16.22
N VAL A 37 3.20 13.21 16.72
CA VAL A 37 2.89 14.39 17.55
C VAL A 37 2.94 14.05 19.04
N ASN A 38 2.80 12.77 19.39
CA ASN A 38 2.98 12.26 20.73
C ASN A 38 4.47 12.15 21.09
N GLY A 39 4.86 12.75 22.22
CA GLY A 39 6.24 12.73 22.71
C GLY A 39 6.74 11.35 23.16
N ASP A 40 5.86 10.36 23.25
CA ASP A 40 6.20 8.97 23.59
C ASP A 40 6.57 8.10 22.38
N GLY A 41 6.43 8.63 21.16
CA GLY A 41 6.78 7.93 19.92
C GLY A 41 5.81 6.82 19.50
N SER A 42 4.66 6.67 20.18
CA SER A 42 3.64 5.66 19.84
C SER A 42 3.11 5.81 18.40
N ASP A 43 3.03 7.04 17.90
CA ASP A 43 2.58 7.35 16.54
C ASP A 43 3.55 6.87 15.45
N LEU A 44 4.84 6.69 15.77
CA LEU A 44 5.87 6.47 14.75
C LEU A 44 5.60 5.20 13.95
N PHE A 45 5.29 4.10 14.63
CA PHE A 45 4.94 2.85 13.98
C PHE A 45 3.58 2.89 13.30
N ALA A 46 2.60 3.59 13.88
CA ALA A 46 1.29 3.75 13.25
C ALA A 46 1.40 4.50 11.92
N ASN A 47 2.15 5.61 11.91
CA ASN A 47 2.42 6.39 10.71
C ASN A 47 3.27 5.62 9.71
N ALA A 48 4.27 4.86 10.16
CA ALA A 48 5.07 3.99 9.29
C ALA A 48 4.20 2.95 8.58
N ARG A 49 3.25 2.32 9.28
CA ARG A 49 2.31 1.35 8.72
C ARG A 49 1.40 1.96 7.67
N LEU A 50 0.82 3.12 7.98
CA LEU A 50 -0.03 3.85 7.04
C LEU A 50 0.74 4.20 5.75
N ILE A 51 1.95 4.75 5.87
CA ILE A 51 2.80 5.12 4.72
C ILE A 51 3.22 3.87 3.95
N ALA A 52 3.68 2.81 4.62
CA ALA A 52 4.09 1.57 3.97
C ALA A 52 2.96 0.86 3.22
N ALA A 53 1.70 1.13 3.57
CA ALA A 53 0.51 0.65 2.89
C ALA A 53 0.13 1.47 1.64
N ALA A 54 0.73 2.66 1.41
CA ALA A 54 0.36 3.54 0.31
C ALA A 54 0.36 2.86 -1.08
N PRO A 55 1.35 2.02 -1.46
CA PRO A 55 1.28 1.31 -2.74
C PRO A 55 0.08 0.37 -2.84
N ASN A 56 -0.25 -0.35 -1.76
CA ASN A 56 -1.40 -1.26 -1.72
C ASN A 56 -2.73 -0.51 -1.72
N LEU A 57 -2.79 0.66 -1.07
CA LEU A 57 -3.96 1.54 -1.07
C LEU A 57 -4.23 2.08 -2.47
N LEU A 58 -3.19 2.53 -3.18
CA LEU A 58 -3.31 2.99 -4.56
C LEU A 58 -3.80 1.86 -5.48
N GLU A 59 -3.17 0.67 -5.39
CA GLU A 59 -3.58 -0.49 -6.19
C GLU A 59 -5.04 -0.89 -5.93
N ALA A 60 -5.49 -0.84 -4.68
CA ALA A 60 -6.87 -1.15 -4.33
C ALA A 60 -7.87 -0.12 -4.88
N LEU A 61 -7.48 1.16 -4.91
CA LEU A 61 -8.31 2.23 -5.46
C LEU A 61 -8.39 2.16 -6.99
N GLU A 62 -7.27 1.89 -7.67
CA GLU A 62 -7.23 1.68 -9.12
C GLU A 62 -8.07 0.46 -9.52
N ALA A 63 -8.01 -0.63 -8.76
CA ALA A 63 -8.85 -1.81 -8.99
C ALA A 63 -10.35 -1.51 -8.80
N GLU A 64 -10.71 -0.72 -7.80
CA GLU A 64 -12.10 -0.28 -7.60
C GLU A 64 -12.57 0.63 -8.73
N GLU A 65 -11.72 1.56 -9.19
CA GLU A 65 -12.02 2.45 -10.33
C GLU A 65 -12.24 1.65 -11.62
N GLU A 66 -11.37 0.68 -11.91
CA GLU A 66 -11.51 -0.20 -13.07
C GLU A 66 -12.80 -1.02 -13.00
N TRP A 67 -13.09 -1.64 -11.85
CA TRP A 67 -14.30 -2.42 -11.66
C TRP A 67 -15.55 -1.59 -11.92
N ARG A 68 -15.64 -0.40 -11.32
CA ARG A 68 -16.79 0.49 -11.51
C ARG A 68 -16.94 0.95 -12.96
N GLY A 69 -15.83 1.23 -13.64
CA GLY A 69 -15.84 1.60 -15.05
C GLY A 69 -16.42 0.49 -15.93
N ARG A 70 -15.98 -0.75 -15.73
CA ARG A 70 -16.50 -1.92 -16.48
C ARG A 70 -17.94 -2.26 -16.13
N GLU A 71 -18.31 -2.17 -14.85
CA GLU A 71 -19.68 -2.38 -14.40
C GLU A 71 -20.64 -1.38 -15.06
N ALA A 72 -20.28 -0.10 -15.09
CA ALA A 72 -21.07 0.94 -15.74
C ALA A 72 -21.17 0.75 -17.26
N ALA A 73 -20.14 0.19 -17.90
CA ALA A 73 -20.13 -0.13 -19.33
C ALA A 73 -20.84 -1.46 -19.67
N GLY A 74 -21.19 -2.28 -18.67
CA GLY A 74 -21.69 -3.64 -18.90
C GLY A 74 -20.61 -4.60 -19.42
N GLU A 75 -19.33 -4.30 -19.16
CA GLU A 75 -18.15 -5.01 -19.66
C GLU A 75 -17.45 -5.84 -18.56
N ILE A 76 -18.21 -6.24 -17.53
CA ILE A 76 -17.70 -7.18 -16.53
C ILE A 76 -17.65 -8.57 -17.17
N ASP A 77 -16.45 -9.12 -17.24
CA ASP A 77 -16.24 -10.51 -17.61
C ASP A 77 -16.94 -11.42 -16.59
N PRO A 78 -17.81 -12.37 -17.01
CA PRO A 78 -18.48 -13.30 -16.11
C PRO A 78 -17.53 -14.15 -15.26
N GLU A 79 -16.28 -14.33 -15.67
CA GLU A 79 -15.26 -15.06 -14.92
C GLU A 79 -14.59 -14.19 -13.83
N TRP A 80 -14.81 -12.87 -13.85
CA TRP A 80 -14.24 -11.98 -12.86
C TRP A 80 -15.04 -11.97 -11.57
N ASP A 81 -14.33 -12.10 -10.46
CA ASP A 81 -14.89 -12.06 -9.12
C ASP A 81 -14.44 -10.78 -8.39
N TYR A 82 -15.42 -10.00 -7.91
CA TYR A 82 -15.16 -8.76 -7.20
C TYR A 82 -14.31 -8.97 -5.95
N GLU A 83 -14.49 -10.12 -5.28
CA GLU A 83 -13.79 -10.39 -4.04
C GLU A 83 -12.29 -10.49 -4.27
N THR A 84 -11.86 -11.28 -5.25
CA THR A 84 -10.44 -11.46 -5.61
C THR A 84 -9.85 -10.24 -6.30
N MET A 85 -10.60 -9.55 -7.17
CA MET A 85 -10.09 -8.42 -7.95
C MET A 85 -9.95 -7.14 -7.12
N VAL A 86 -10.86 -6.90 -6.18
CA VAL A 86 -10.99 -5.61 -5.50
C VAL A 86 -11.00 -5.76 -3.98
N ALA A 87 -11.95 -6.54 -3.43
CA ALA A 87 -12.19 -6.54 -2.00
C ALA A 87 -11.01 -7.11 -1.19
N ALA A 88 -10.34 -8.15 -1.70
CA ALA A 88 -9.13 -8.72 -1.11
C ALA A 88 -7.99 -7.69 -1.05
N LYS A 89 -7.76 -6.95 -2.14
CA LYS A 89 -6.73 -5.88 -2.19
C LYS A 89 -7.02 -4.78 -1.17
N ARG A 90 -8.27 -4.32 -1.12
CA ARG A 90 -8.74 -3.31 -0.16
C ARG A 90 -8.55 -3.78 1.29
N ARG A 91 -8.96 -5.02 1.62
CA ARG A 91 -8.78 -5.58 2.96
C ARG A 91 -7.31 -5.71 3.33
N ALA A 92 -6.47 -6.19 2.41
CA ALA A 92 -5.03 -6.31 2.62
C ALA A 92 -4.37 -4.94 2.86
N ALA A 93 -4.73 -3.93 2.07
CA ALA A 93 -4.22 -2.56 2.23
C ALA A 93 -4.62 -1.94 3.59
N ILE A 94 -5.90 -2.08 3.99
CA ILE A 94 -6.40 -1.58 5.27
C ILE A 94 -5.73 -2.32 6.44
N SER A 95 -5.63 -3.65 6.35
CA SER A 95 -5.01 -4.48 7.37
C SER A 95 -3.53 -4.11 7.57
N LYS A 96 -2.79 -3.89 6.48
CA LYS A 96 -1.41 -3.38 6.53
C LYS A 96 -1.33 -1.98 7.16
N ALA A 97 -2.20 -1.07 6.76
CA ALA A 97 -2.23 0.30 7.28
C ALA A 97 -2.52 0.37 8.78
N LYS A 98 -3.41 -0.52 9.27
CA LYS A 98 -3.77 -0.62 10.69
C LYS A 98 -2.80 -1.46 11.52
N GLY A 99 -1.98 -2.30 10.89
CA GLY A 99 -1.06 -3.22 11.58
C GLY A 99 -1.73 -4.49 12.08
N GLU A 100 -2.75 -4.95 11.37
CA GLU A 100 -3.50 -6.18 11.68
C GLU A 100 -2.86 -7.43 11.03
N GLN A 101 -1.87 -7.24 10.14
CA GLN A 101 -1.02 -8.31 9.61
C GLN A 101 0.09 -8.62 10.61
N GLN A 102 0.05 -9.80 11.25
CA GLN A 102 1.17 -10.36 12.03
C GLN A 102 2.07 -11.21 11.14
#